data_AF-A0ABD5XQ58-F1
#
_entry.id   AF-A0ABD5XQ58-F1
#
_cell.length_a   1.000
_cell.length_b   1.000
_cell.length_c   1.000
_cell.angle_alpha   90.00
_cell.angle_beta   90.00
_cell.angle_gamma   90.00
#
_symmetry.space_group_name_H-M   'P 1'
#
loop_
_entity.id
_entity.type
_entity.pdbx_description
1 polymer ?
#
loop_
_entity_poly.entity_id
_entity_poly.type
_entity_poly.pdbx_seq_one_letter_code
_entity_poly.pdbx_strand_id
1 'polypeptide(L)'
;MDAVGDSVYFTDNRFIESVGSTNIDSRQEIPNAAVDRITSLTDDERVSYYCGEDRNGDVMLVALDRRRNSVIRNIELPHSWNQPLHVDGVARVGDLAFVHIGNRLLGVDRSGDVVYQPKVGSDHRAGPVQAVGNRAYFRADGHLKSIDPDSGKVLIEMKLAEPYSAATEIDGLLVIGDEAGRVRAFESE
;
A
#
# COMPACT_ATOMS: atom_id res chain seq x y z
N MET A 1 -8.94 -23.93 3.45
CA MET A 1 -9.36 -23.16 4.63
C MET A 1 -9.37 -21.74 4.11
N ASP A 2 -10.51 -21.33 3.58
CA ASP A 2 -10.61 -20.14 2.75
C ASP A 2 -10.70 -18.92 3.67
N ALA A 3 -9.86 -17.92 3.42
CA ALA A 3 -9.91 -16.67 4.13
C ALA A 3 -11.28 -16.02 3.86
N VAL A 4 -12.08 -15.88 4.91
CA VAL A 4 -13.31 -15.10 4.85
C VAL A 4 -12.88 -13.64 4.87
N GLY A 5 -12.93 -12.97 3.71
CA GLY A 5 -12.64 -11.55 3.59
C GLY A 5 -13.71 -10.72 4.29
N ASP A 6 -13.29 -9.83 5.19
CA ASP A 6 -14.15 -8.82 5.79
C ASP A 6 -14.37 -7.68 4.78
N SER A 7 -15.58 -7.54 4.24
CA SER A 7 -15.92 -6.40 3.38
C SER A 7 -16.04 -5.10 4.20
N VAL A 8 -15.43 -4.02 3.72
CA VAL A 8 -15.59 -2.66 4.27
C VAL A 8 -16.57 -1.87 3.42
N TYR A 9 -17.55 -1.21 4.05
CA TYR A 9 -18.54 -0.39 3.36
C TYR A 9 -18.39 1.09 3.73
N PHE A 10 -18.59 1.97 2.74
CA PHE A 10 -18.54 3.42 2.92
C PHE A 10 -19.87 4.04 2.49
N THR A 11 -20.54 4.80 3.36
CA THR A 11 -21.70 5.65 3.00
C THR A 11 -21.41 7.09 3.34
N ASP A 12 -21.85 8.03 2.51
CA ASP A 12 -21.83 9.46 2.82
C ASP A 12 -20.46 9.97 3.34
N ASN A 13 -19.36 9.55 2.69
CA ASN A 13 -17.97 9.84 3.06
C ASN A 13 -17.55 9.37 4.47
N ARG A 14 -18.29 8.41 5.06
CA ARG A 14 -18.01 7.80 6.36
C ARG A 14 -17.81 6.30 6.22
N PHE A 15 -16.85 5.79 6.98
CA PHE A 15 -16.62 4.36 7.13
C PHE A 15 -17.70 3.75 8.03
N ILE A 16 -18.35 2.70 7.55
CA ILE A 16 -19.19 1.81 8.35
C ILE A 16 -18.39 0.52 8.55
N GLU A 17 -18.41 0.05 9.80
CA GLU A 17 -17.69 -1.10 10.34
C GLU A 17 -17.62 -2.34 9.43
N SER A 18 -16.55 -3.13 9.58
CA SER A 18 -16.39 -4.46 8.99
C SER A 18 -17.48 -5.37 9.56
N VAL A 19 -18.47 -5.72 8.73
CA VAL A 19 -19.53 -6.64 9.14
C VAL A 19 -19.14 -8.03 8.71
N GLY A 20 -18.68 -8.84 9.68
CA GLY A 20 -18.59 -10.28 9.50
C GLY A 20 -19.97 -10.84 9.14
N SER A 21 -20.15 -11.16 7.86
CA SER A 21 -21.28 -11.89 7.28
C SER A 21 -22.63 -11.76 8.03
N THR A 22 -23.34 -10.64 7.92
CA THR A 22 -24.79 -10.63 8.21
C THR A 22 -25.52 -9.50 7.48
N ASN A 23 -26.69 -9.84 6.93
CA ASN A 23 -27.56 -9.01 6.08
C ASN A 23 -27.79 -7.58 6.60
N ILE A 24 -27.46 -6.58 5.78
CA ILE A 24 -27.82 -5.18 6.01
C ILE A 24 -29.14 -4.87 5.28
N ASP A 25 -30.11 -4.39 6.06
CA ASP A 25 -31.45 -3.97 5.60
C ASP A 25 -31.35 -2.72 4.71
N SER A 26 -32.03 -2.78 3.57
CA SER A 26 -31.86 -1.92 2.41
C SER A 26 -32.75 -0.67 2.50
N ARG A 27 -32.31 0.38 3.22
CA ARG A 27 -32.88 1.73 3.05
C ARG A 27 -31.80 2.81 3.15
N GLN A 28 -31.59 3.47 2.01
CA GLN A 28 -30.69 4.59 1.70
C GLN A 28 -29.26 4.21 1.28
N GLU A 29 -28.80 4.88 0.22
CA GLU A 29 -27.89 4.39 -0.82
C GLU A 29 -26.42 4.33 -0.37
N ILE A 30 -25.78 3.17 -0.56
CA ILE A 30 -24.36 2.93 -0.23
C ILE A 30 -23.66 2.14 -1.35
N PRO A 31 -22.51 2.59 -1.89
CA PRO A 31 -21.72 1.83 -2.87
C PRO A 31 -21.34 0.45 -2.31
N ASN A 32 -21.68 -0.60 -3.06
CA ASN A 32 -21.24 -1.95 -2.77
C ASN A 32 -19.79 -2.07 -3.24
N ALA A 33 -18.84 -1.69 -2.39
CA ALA A 33 -17.43 -2.04 -2.61
C ALA A 33 -17.15 -3.34 -1.84
N ALA A 34 -16.83 -4.41 -2.55
CA ALA A 34 -16.21 -5.59 -1.94
C ALA A 34 -14.73 -5.25 -1.74
N VAL A 35 -14.38 -4.74 -0.57
CA VAL A 35 -13.00 -4.39 -0.22
C VAL A 35 -12.38 -5.60 0.48
N ASP A 36 -11.32 -6.17 -0.08
CA ASP A 36 -10.53 -7.18 0.61
C ASP A 36 -9.63 -6.48 1.65
N ARG A 37 -9.77 -6.85 2.92
CA ARG A 37 -9.19 -6.12 4.05
C ARG A 37 -7.70 -6.43 4.19
N ILE A 38 -6.83 -5.44 3.96
CA ILE A 38 -5.48 -5.41 4.54
C ILE A 38 -5.21 -4.03 5.12
N THR A 39 -4.98 -4.00 6.44
CA THR A 39 -4.54 -2.82 7.19
C THR A 39 -3.04 -2.64 6.97
N SER A 40 -2.62 -1.64 6.19
CA SER A 40 -1.23 -1.18 6.24
C SER A 40 -1.10 -0.12 7.33
N LEU A 41 -0.40 -0.46 8.40
CA LEU A 41 0.01 0.49 9.43
C LEU A 41 1.12 1.38 8.85
N THR A 42 0.86 2.68 8.74
CA THR A 42 1.96 3.65 8.68
C THR A 42 2.15 4.26 10.05
N ASP A 43 3.40 4.53 10.40
CA ASP A 43 3.84 5.14 11.68
C ASP A 43 3.39 6.60 11.87
N ASP A 44 2.57 7.14 10.96
CA ASP A 44 1.86 8.40 11.16
C ASP A 44 0.35 8.09 11.16
N GLU A 45 -0.13 7.68 12.34
CA GLU A 45 -1.37 6.94 12.68
C GLU A 45 -2.71 7.45 12.11
N ARG A 46 -2.72 8.47 11.24
CA ARG A 46 -3.91 9.21 10.82
C ARG A 46 -4.50 8.77 9.50
N VAL A 47 -3.72 8.22 8.56
CA VAL A 47 -4.23 7.86 7.24
C VAL A 47 -4.09 6.37 6.98
N SER A 48 -5.21 5.72 6.65
CA SER A 48 -5.23 4.36 6.10
C SER A 48 -5.48 4.41 4.59
N TYR A 49 -4.89 3.46 3.87
CA TYR A 49 -5.14 3.27 2.44
C TYR A 49 -5.82 1.93 2.21
N TYR A 50 -6.85 1.92 1.37
CA TYR A 50 -7.62 0.72 1.00
C TYR A 50 -7.75 0.64 -0.51
N CYS A 51 -7.59 -0.53 -1.10
CA CYS A 51 -7.90 -0.74 -2.51
C CYS A 51 -9.16 -1.59 -2.65
N GLY A 52 -10.02 -1.25 -3.60
CA GLY A 52 -11.25 -1.99 -3.86
C GLY A 52 -11.89 -1.56 -5.17
N GLU A 53 -13.00 -2.19 -5.52
CA GLU A 53 -13.79 -1.86 -6.73
C GLU A 53 -15.04 -1.07 -6.36
N ASP A 54 -15.44 -0.15 -7.22
CA ASP A 54 -16.72 0.54 -7.11
C ASP A 54 -17.87 -0.26 -7.76
N ARG A 55 -19.07 0.34 -7.82
CA ARG A 55 -20.25 -0.32 -8.42
C ARG A 55 -20.13 -0.59 -9.92
N ASN A 56 -19.28 0.15 -10.61
CA ASN A 56 -19.04 -0.01 -12.04
C ASN A 56 -17.91 -1.02 -12.31
N GLY A 57 -17.26 -1.52 -11.26
CA GLY A 57 -16.05 -2.33 -11.35
C GLY A 57 -14.78 -1.50 -11.56
N ASP A 58 -14.87 -0.17 -11.42
CA ASP A 58 -13.69 0.70 -11.45
C ASP A 58 -12.86 0.45 -10.18
N VAL A 59 -11.58 0.14 -10.35
CA VAL A 59 -10.69 -0.04 -9.19
C VAL A 59 -10.27 1.30 -8.63
N MET A 60 -10.29 1.43 -7.31
CA MET A 60 -9.97 2.65 -6.60
C MET A 60 -9.10 2.42 -5.37
N LEU A 61 -8.25 3.41 -5.10
CA LEU A 61 -7.53 3.56 -3.85
C LEU A 61 -8.24 4.62 -3.00
N VAL A 62 -8.61 4.27 -1.77
CA VAL A 62 -9.28 5.15 -0.81
C VAL A 62 -8.28 5.55 0.27
N ALA A 63 -8.06 6.85 0.43
CA ALA A 63 -7.33 7.43 1.55
C ALA A 63 -8.34 7.84 2.64
N LEU A 64 -8.19 7.30 3.84
CA LEU A 64 -9.11 7.48 4.97
C LEU A 64 -8.42 8.18 6.13
N ASP A 65 -8.99 9.29 6.62
CA ASP A 65 -8.61 9.88 7.90
C ASP A 65 -9.21 9.02 9.03
N ARG A 66 -8.37 8.24 9.71
CA ARG A 66 -8.77 7.35 10.80
C ARG A 66 -9.29 8.10 12.02
N ARG A 67 -8.78 9.31 12.28
CA ARG A 67 -9.21 10.11 13.44
C ARG A 67 -10.62 10.64 13.25
N ARG A 68 -10.93 11.08 12.03
CA ARG A 68 -12.25 11.62 11.68
C ARG A 68 -13.22 10.57 11.14
N ASN A 69 -12.72 9.37 10.89
CA ASN A 69 -13.45 8.28 10.25
C ASN A 69 -14.08 8.73 8.93
N SER A 70 -13.34 9.52 8.14
CA SER A 70 -13.83 10.20 6.95
C SER A 70 -12.90 10.00 5.77
N VAL A 71 -13.47 9.80 4.59
CA VAL A 71 -12.71 9.70 3.34
C VAL A 71 -12.01 11.04 3.08
N ILE A 72 -10.69 10.99 2.92
CA ILE A 72 -9.89 12.13 2.44
C ILE A 72 -10.07 12.21 0.92
N ARG A 73 -9.87 11.07 0.25
CA ARG A 73 -9.93 10.98 -1.21
C ARG A 73 -10.21 9.59 -1.72
N ASN A 74 -10.94 9.53 -2.84
CA ASN A 74 -10.99 8.38 -3.74
C ASN A 74 -10.07 8.67 -4.93
N ILE A 75 -9.16 7.75 -5.21
CA ILE A 75 -8.19 7.83 -6.29
C ILE A 75 -8.58 6.73 -7.28
N GLU A 76 -9.10 7.12 -8.44
CA GLU A 76 -9.40 6.19 -9.52
C GLU A 76 -8.09 5.61 -10.05
N LEU A 77 -8.00 4.29 -10.07
CA LEU A 77 -6.87 3.58 -10.64
C LEU A 77 -7.19 3.21 -12.08
N PRO A 78 -6.19 3.16 -12.98
CA PRO A 78 -6.44 2.79 -14.36
C PRO A 78 -7.12 1.41 -14.47
N HIS A 79 -8.22 1.37 -15.20
CA HIS A 79 -9.00 0.17 -15.49
C HIS A 79 -8.18 -0.99 -16.07
N SER A 80 -6.98 -0.72 -16.63
CA SER A 80 -6.07 -1.76 -17.14
C SER A 80 -5.35 -2.55 -16.04
N TRP A 81 -5.49 -2.18 -14.77
CA TRP A 81 -4.91 -2.89 -13.64
C TRP A 81 -5.84 -4.08 -13.27
N ASN A 82 -6.04 -4.97 -14.25
CA ASN A 82 -7.04 -6.06 -14.28
C ASN A 82 -6.73 -7.24 -13.33
N GLN A 83 -6.64 -7.05 -12.01
CA GLN A 83 -6.50 -8.13 -11.01
C GLN A 83 -7.04 -7.66 -9.65
N PRO A 84 -7.31 -8.56 -8.69
CA PRO A 84 -7.50 -8.11 -7.31
C PRO A 84 -6.29 -7.28 -6.89
N LEU A 85 -6.53 -6.00 -6.64
CA LEU A 85 -5.49 -5.07 -6.22
C LEU A 85 -5.46 -5.02 -4.70
N HIS A 86 -4.32 -5.44 -4.15
CA HIS A 86 -4.07 -5.39 -2.72
C HIS A 86 -3.10 -4.24 -2.41
N VAL A 87 -3.37 -3.54 -1.31
CA VAL A 87 -2.37 -2.66 -0.69
C VAL A 87 -1.50 -3.55 0.19
N ASP A 88 -0.30 -3.87 -0.30
CA ASP A 88 0.61 -4.80 0.41
C ASP A 88 1.59 -4.07 1.34
N GLY A 89 1.72 -2.75 1.17
CA GLY A 89 2.59 -1.95 2.02
C GLY A 89 2.41 -0.46 1.82
N VAL A 90 2.53 0.27 2.93
CA VAL A 90 2.60 1.72 2.91
C VAL A 90 3.71 2.20 3.82
N ALA A 91 4.48 3.17 3.36
CA ALA A 91 5.42 3.92 4.20
C ALA A 91 5.36 5.40 3.89
N ARG A 92 5.80 6.26 4.81
CA ARG A 92 5.84 7.70 4.62
C ARG A 92 7.29 8.20 4.66
N VAL A 93 7.68 8.95 3.64
CA VAL A 93 8.99 9.62 3.56
C VAL A 93 8.73 11.08 3.24
N GLY A 94 9.10 11.98 4.15
CA GLY A 94 8.73 13.39 4.06
C GLY A 94 7.21 13.56 3.95
N ASP A 95 6.76 14.27 2.92
CA ASP A 95 5.34 14.58 2.70
C ASP A 95 4.57 13.53 1.90
N LEU A 96 5.26 12.49 1.42
CA LEU A 96 4.70 11.49 0.53
C LEU A 96 4.46 10.17 1.27
N ALA A 97 3.25 9.63 1.09
CA ALA A 97 3.00 8.21 1.33
C ALA A 97 3.34 7.41 0.07
N PHE A 98 4.06 6.32 0.26
CA PHE A 98 4.37 5.34 -0.77
C PHE A 98 3.46 4.14 -0.59
N VAL A 99 2.51 3.96 -1.50
CA VAL A 99 1.51 2.89 -1.44
C VAL A 99 1.83 1.86 -2.52
N HIS A 100 2.15 0.63 -2.12
CA HIS A 100 2.49 -0.43 -3.06
C HIS A 100 1.25 -1.26 -3.39
N ILE A 101 0.89 -1.24 -4.66
CA ILE A 101 -0.33 -1.88 -5.17
C ILE A 101 0.03 -2.64 -6.45
N GLY A 102 -0.01 -3.97 -6.39
CA GLY A 102 0.36 -4.82 -7.51
C GLY A 102 1.78 -4.55 -8.01
N ASN A 103 1.92 -4.16 -9.28
CA ASN A 103 3.22 -3.86 -9.89
C ASN A 103 3.58 -2.35 -9.89
N ARG A 104 2.89 -1.56 -9.07
CA ARG A 104 2.99 -0.10 -9.02
C ARG A 104 3.28 0.39 -7.62
N LEU A 105 4.14 1.39 -7.53
CA LEU A 105 4.32 2.16 -6.30
C LEU A 105 3.76 3.55 -6.52
N LEU A 106 2.76 3.94 -5.73
CA LEU A 106 2.13 5.24 -5.82
C LEU A 106 2.78 6.17 -4.79
N GLY A 107 3.10 7.39 -5.22
CA GLY A 107 3.42 8.50 -4.33
C GLY A 107 2.21 9.36 -4.12
N VAL A 108 1.72 9.44 -2.90
CA VAL A 108 0.51 10.19 -2.56
C VAL A 108 0.86 11.29 -1.58
N ASP A 109 0.54 12.53 -1.92
CA ASP A 109 0.77 13.67 -1.03
C ASP A 109 -0.26 13.72 0.13
N ARG A 110 -0.17 14.74 0.98
CA ARG A 110 -1.09 14.91 2.12
C ARG A 110 -2.52 15.27 1.71
N SER A 111 -2.71 15.80 0.52
CA SER A 111 -4.04 16.12 -0.05
C SER A 111 -4.71 14.88 -0.64
N GLY A 112 -3.97 13.77 -0.75
CA GLY A 112 -4.42 12.55 -1.40
C GLY A 112 -4.20 12.55 -2.91
N ASP A 113 -3.44 13.50 -3.45
CA ASP A 113 -3.11 13.54 -4.88
C ASP A 113 -1.93 12.59 -5.18
N VAL A 114 -2.05 11.86 -6.29
CA VAL A 114 -0.96 10.99 -6.79
C VAL A 114 0.07 11.85 -7.51
N VAL A 115 1.27 11.93 -6.93
CA VAL A 115 2.41 12.67 -7.46
C VAL A 115 3.21 11.82 -8.46
N TYR A 116 3.35 10.52 -8.19
CA TYR A 116 4.00 9.57 -9.10
C TYR A 116 3.38 8.17 -9.02
N GLN A 117 3.56 7.40 -10.09
CA GLN A 117 3.04 6.03 -10.22
C GLN A 117 3.95 5.13 -11.09
N PRO A 118 5.26 5.00 -10.77
CA PRO A 118 6.16 4.13 -11.50
C PRO A 118 5.65 2.69 -11.53
N LYS A 119 5.85 2.03 -12.69
CA LYS A 119 5.83 0.57 -12.76
C LYS A 119 7.13 0.08 -12.15
N VAL A 120 7.03 -0.67 -11.06
CA VAL A 120 8.19 -1.09 -10.26
C VAL A 120 8.49 -2.59 -10.38
N GLY A 121 7.55 -3.35 -10.96
CA GLY A 121 7.75 -4.75 -11.28
C GLY A 121 6.87 -5.28 -12.41
N SER A 122 6.92 -6.60 -12.58
CA SER A 122 6.10 -7.40 -13.48
C SER A 122 5.14 -8.31 -12.71
N ASP A 123 5.51 -8.72 -11.49
CA ASP A 123 4.66 -9.47 -10.57
C ASP A 123 3.57 -8.57 -9.98
N HIS A 124 2.39 -9.14 -9.77
CA HIS A 124 1.25 -8.52 -9.13
C HIS A 124 1.27 -8.69 -7.61
N ARG A 125 2.25 -9.40 -7.07
CA ARG A 125 2.49 -9.49 -5.62
C ARG A 125 3.36 -8.33 -5.18
N ALA A 126 2.76 -7.35 -4.53
CA ALA A 126 3.51 -6.31 -3.88
C ALA A 126 4.02 -6.81 -2.53
N GLY A 127 5.23 -6.38 -2.16
CA GLY A 127 5.78 -6.60 -0.82
C GLY A 127 5.57 -5.37 0.07
N PRO A 128 5.84 -5.49 1.38
CA PRO A 128 5.78 -4.37 2.29
C PRO A 128 6.69 -3.23 1.81
N VAL A 129 6.27 -2.00 2.12
CA VAL A 129 7.06 -0.78 1.89
C VAL A 129 7.52 -0.29 3.24
N GLN A 130 8.77 0.18 3.31
CA GLN A 130 9.35 0.72 4.52
C GLN A 130 10.07 2.02 4.26
N ALA A 131 9.91 2.97 5.16
CA ALA A 131 10.66 4.22 5.16
C ALA A 131 11.96 4.00 5.94
N VAL A 132 13.08 4.34 5.29
CA VAL A 132 14.41 4.23 5.88
C VAL A 132 15.20 5.45 5.41
N GLY A 133 15.66 6.28 6.35
CA GLY A 133 16.22 7.59 6.04
C GLY A 133 15.27 8.43 5.20
N ASN A 134 15.77 8.97 4.08
CA ASN A 134 14.98 9.73 3.09
C ASN A 134 14.55 8.87 1.88
N ARG A 135 14.38 7.56 2.05
CA ARG A 135 14.01 6.65 0.96
C ARG A 135 12.91 5.69 1.39
N ALA A 136 12.12 5.26 0.41
CA ALA A 136 11.21 4.13 0.60
C ALA A 136 11.83 2.88 -0.04
N TYR A 137 11.87 1.79 0.71
CA TYR A 137 12.35 0.48 0.28
C TYR A 137 11.18 -0.48 0.17
N PHE A 138 11.19 -1.32 -0.86
CA PHE A 138 10.12 -2.25 -1.13
C PHE A 138 10.62 -3.45 -1.92
N ARG A 139 9.86 -4.55 -1.90
CA ARG A 139 10.15 -5.76 -2.67
C ARG A 139 9.30 -5.81 -3.92
N ALA A 140 9.93 -5.94 -5.09
CA ALA A 140 9.25 -6.19 -6.36
C ALA A 140 10.10 -7.12 -7.24
N ASP A 141 9.47 -8.10 -7.90
CA ASP A 141 10.12 -9.09 -8.77
C ASP A 141 11.33 -9.80 -8.11
N GLY A 142 11.27 -10.04 -6.80
CA GLY A 142 12.35 -10.63 -6.03
C GLY A 142 13.60 -9.78 -5.85
N HIS A 143 13.48 -8.48 -6.11
CA HIS A 143 14.51 -7.49 -5.85
C HIS A 143 14.06 -6.57 -4.73
N LEU A 144 15.01 -6.21 -3.88
CA LEU A 144 14.87 -5.04 -3.04
C LEU A 144 15.10 -3.82 -3.92
N LYS A 145 14.13 -2.93 -3.94
CA LYS A 145 14.22 -1.67 -4.64
C LYS A 145 14.09 -0.52 -3.67
N SER A 146 14.71 0.61 -4.01
CA SER A 146 14.47 1.88 -3.32
C SER A 146 14.02 2.93 -4.31
N ILE A 147 13.24 3.89 -3.82
CA ILE A 147 12.76 5.02 -4.61
C ILE A 147 13.18 6.34 -3.95
N ASP A 148 13.58 7.28 -4.79
CA ASP A 148 13.81 8.67 -4.43
C ASP A 148 12.46 9.39 -4.27
N PRO A 149 12.11 9.93 -3.10
CA PRO A 149 10.87 10.70 -2.92
C PRO A 149 10.80 11.95 -3.76
N ASP A 150 11.92 12.59 -4.07
CA ASP A 150 11.91 13.87 -4.79
C ASP A 150 11.63 13.68 -6.28
N SER A 151 12.12 12.58 -6.86
CA SER A 151 12.01 12.32 -8.30
C SER A 151 11.07 11.18 -8.68
N GLY A 152 10.65 10.35 -7.72
CA GLY A 152 9.88 9.13 -7.96
C GLY A 152 10.66 8.06 -8.74
N LYS A 153 12.00 8.18 -8.83
CA LYS A 153 12.85 7.26 -9.58
C LYS A 153 13.34 6.13 -8.68
N VAL A 154 13.38 4.92 -9.23
CA VAL A 154 14.04 3.78 -8.57
C VAL A 154 15.55 4.03 -8.58
N LEU A 155 16.19 4.01 -7.41
CA LEU A 155 17.61 4.27 -7.24
C LEU A 155 18.41 2.98 -7.06
N ILE A 156 17.93 2.08 -6.19
CA ILE A 156 18.57 0.81 -5.88
C ILE A 156 17.73 -0.32 -6.45
N GLU A 157 18.40 -1.32 -7.02
CA GLU A 157 17.82 -2.61 -7.37
C GLU A 157 18.81 -3.73 -7.04
N MET A 158 18.50 -4.50 -5.99
CA MET A 158 19.37 -5.57 -5.51
C MET A 158 18.62 -6.89 -5.50
N LYS A 159 19.18 -7.89 -6.17
CA LYS A 159 18.68 -9.25 -6.09
C LYS A 159 19.05 -9.85 -4.73
N LEU A 160 18.05 -10.15 -3.93
CA LEU A 160 18.23 -10.85 -2.65
C LEU A 160 17.82 -12.32 -2.81
N ALA A 161 18.38 -13.18 -1.96
CA ALA A 161 17.87 -14.54 -1.85
C ALA A 161 16.48 -14.45 -1.21
N GLU A 162 15.46 -14.98 -1.89
CA GLU A 162 14.10 -14.95 -1.37
C GLU A 162 13.87 -16.07 -0.35
N PRO A 163 12.97 -15.86 0.62
CA PRO A 163 12.33 -14.60 1.02
C PRO A 163 13.21 -13.79 1.99
N TYR A 164 12.96 -12.48 2.10
CA TYR A 164 13.68 -11.60 3.01
C TYR A 164 12.73 -10.70 3.82
N SER A 165 13.20 -10.31 5.00
CA SER A 165 12.48 -9.50 5.98
C SER A 165 12.44 -8.01 5.60
N ALA A 166 11.65 -7.25 6.34
CA ALA A 166 11.71 -5.79 6.38
C ALA A 166 13.16 -5.30 6.60
N ALA A 167 13.52 -4.17 5.97
CA ALA A 167 14.87 -3.61 5.95
C ALA A 167 14.99 -2.50 6.99
N THR A 168 16.03 -2.50 7.83
CA THR A 168 16.22 -1.45 8.84
C THR A 168 17.52 -0.70 8.59
N GLU A 169 17.62 0.57 9.01
CA GLU A 169 18.90 1.30 8.96
C GLU A 169 19.52 1.39 10.35
N ILE A 170 20.81 1.05 10.41
CA ILE A 170 21.63 1.12 11.61
C ILE A 170 22.94 1.77 11.20
N ASP A 171 23.23 2.96 11.74
CA ASP A 171 24.47 3.70 11.50
C ASP A 171 24.83 3.88 10.00
N GLY A 172 23.84 4.21 9.16
CA GLY A 172 24.04 4.40 7.71
C GLY A 172 24.13 3.09 6.91
N LEU A 173 23.83 1.95 7.54
CA LEU A 173 23.76 0.66 6.88
C LEU A 173 22.32 0.18 6.80
N LEU A 174 21.87 -0.13 5.60
CA LEU A 174 20.64 -0.87 5.35
C LEU A 174 20.87 -2.36 5.65
N VAL A 175 20.24 -2.84 6.71
CA VAL A 175 20.34 -4.20 7.22
C VAL A 175 19.09 -5.00 6.87
N ILE A 176 19.28 -6.19 6.28
CA ILE A 176 18.20 -7.06 5.79
C ILE A 176 18.49 -8.51 6.16
N GLY A 177 17.51 -9.18 6.77
CA GLY A 177 17.55 -10.62 7.01
C GLY A 177 16.88 -11.41 5.90
N ASP A 178 17.34 -12.61 5.61
CA ASP A 178 16.61 -13.60 4.80
C ASP A 178 16.02 -14.73 5.67
N GLU A 179 15.10 -15.52 5.11
CA GLU A 179 14.48 -16.66 5.85
C GLU A 179 15.48 -17.76 6.20
N ALA A 180 16.65 -17.79 5.56
CA ALA A 180 17.74 -18.70 5.92
C ALA A 180 18.55 -18.18 7.12
N GLY A 181 18.15 -17.05 7.72
CA GLY A 181 18.81 -16.43 8.86
C GLY A 181 20.07 -15.64 8.50
N ARG A 182 20.31 -15.36 7.21
CA ARG A 182 21.45 -14.55 6.78
C ARG A 182 21.09 -13.07 6.88
N VAL A 183 21.98 -12.29 7.49
CA VAL A 183 21.87 -10.83 7.56
C VAL A 183 22.86 -10.22 6.58
N ARG A 184 22.40 -9.27 5.78
CA ARG A 184 23.22 -8.47 4.86
C ARG A 184 23.10 -7.00 5.23
N ALA A 185 24.20 -6.27 5.09
CA ALA A 185 24.27 -4.84 5.32
C ALA A 185 24.85 -4.17 4.07
N PHE A 186 24.27 -3.04 3.67
CA PHE A 186 24.69 -2.22 2.54
C PHE A 186 24.74 -0.76 2.98
N GLU A 187 25.63 0.05 2.42
CA GLU A 187 25.56 1.50 2.62
C GLU A 187 24.20 2.02 2.12
N SER A 188 23.51 2.82 2.93
CA SER A 188 22.20 3.39 2.57
C SER A 188 22.33 4.57 1.61
N GLU A 189 23.51 5.18 1.52
CA GLU A 189 23.86 6.36 0.70
C GLU A 189 25.14 6.21 -0.12
#